data_AF-A0A1M7IN79-F1
#
_entry.id   AF-A0A1M7IN79-F1
#
_cell.length_a   1.000
_cell.length_b   1.000
_cell.length_c   1.000
_cell.angle_alpha   90.00
_cell.angle_beta   90.00
_cell.angle_gamma   90.00
#
_symmetry.space_group_name_H-M   'P 1'
#
loop_
_entity.id
_entity.type
_entity.pdbx_description
1 polymer ?
#
loop_
_entity_poly.entity_id
_entity_poly.type
_entity_poly.pdbx_seq_one_letter_code
_entity_poly.pdbx_strand_id
1 'polypeptide(L)'
;MQKYHKPMIFFFIHVLACLTVTLLIHQKMILINLINTIFYLAIAYLSIGLYLYVVSKRFFDITAKSFKRIFSSHKDSNFISDKQRLPSEQVNKKVIHFFLLHGTILNFFMLLLLIFYYL
;
A
#
# COMPACT_ATOMS: atom_id res chain seq x y z
N MET A 1 8.23 28.66 0.47
CA MET A 1 7.37 27.76 1.28
C MET A 1 6.21 27.20 0.43
N GLN A 2 6.49 26.47 -0.67
CA GLN A 2 5.45 26.11 -1.66
C GLN A 2 5.34 24.60 -1.97
N LYS A 3 6.10 23.75 -1.25
CA LYS A 3 6.33 22.35 -1.66
C LYS A 3 5.37 21.32 -1.02
N TYR A 4 4.45 21.74 -0.14
CA TYR A 4 3.58 20.83 0.64
C TYR A 4 2.10 20.80 0.24
N HIS A 5 1.64 21.63 -0.71
CA HIS A 5 0.20 21.65 -1.06
C HIS A 5 -0.29 20.35 -1.73
N LYS A 6 0.55 19.71 -2.56
CA LYS A 6 0.17 18.50 -3.31
C LYS A 6 -0.20 17.30 -2.40
N PRO A 7 0.62 16.89 -1.41
CA PRO A 7 0.25 15.76 -0.53
C PRO A 7 -0.97 16.08 0.35
N MET A 8 -1.14 17.34 0.75
CA MET A 8 -2.28 17.75 1.58
C MET A 8 -3.61 17.66 0.81
N ILE A 9 -3.60 18.03 -0.47
CA ILE A 9 -4.77 17.87 -1.36
C ILE A 9 -5.15 16.39 -1.52
N PHE A 10 -4.17 15.51 -1.75
CA PHE A 10 -4.44 14.06 -1.84
C PHE A 10 -5.01 13.48 -0.55
N PHE A 11 -4.53 13.95 0.60
CA PHE A 11 -5.10 13.58 1.89
C PHE A 11 -6.56 14.04 2.03
N PHE A 12 -6.85 15.30 1.71
CA PHE A 12 -8.23 15.81 1.74
C PHE A 12 -9.16 15.07 0.77
N ILE A 13 -8.69 14.72 -0.42
CA ILE A 13 -9.45 13.90 -1.38
C ILE A 13 -9.75 12.51 -0.78
N HIS A 14 -8.77 11.89 -0.10
CA HIS A 14 -8.98 10.60 0.56
C HIS A 14 -9.98 10.68 1.71
N VAL A 15 -9.88 11.72 2.54
CA VAL A 15 -10.83 11.95 3.63
C VAL A 15 -12.23 12.18 3.07
N LEU A 16 -12.37 12.98 2.01
CA LEU A 16 -13.65 13.22 1.36
C LEU A 16 -14.23 11.93 0.75
N ALA A 17 -13.41 11.14 0.05
CA ALA A 17 -13.82 9.85 -0.50
C ALA A 17 -14.27 8.88 0.60
N CYS A 18 -13.57 8.85 1.73
CA CYS A 18 -13.93 8.01 2.87
C CYS A 18 -15.26 8.46 3.51
N LEU A 19 -15.49 9.77 3.57
CA LEU A 19 -16.75 10.35 4.05
C LEU A 19 -17.91 9.99 3.11
N THR A 20 -17.72 10.09 1.80
CA THR A 20 -18.72 9.68 0.79
C THR A 20 -19.05 8.20 0.89
N VAL A 21 -18.03 7.33 0.99
CA VAL A 21 -18.22 5.87 1.16
C VAL A 21 -18.98 5.56 2.45
N THR A 22 -18.66 6.24 3.55
CA THR A 22 -19.34 6.05 4.84
C THR A 22 -20.82 6.46 4.75
N LEU A 23 -21.11 7.57 4.08
CA LEU A 23 -22.48 8.07 3.87
C LEU A 23 -23.31 7.13 2.97
N LEU A 24 -22.68 6.52 1.96
CA LEU A 24 -23.33 5.55 1.08
C LEU A 24 -23.62 4.20 1.75
N ILE A 25 -22.72 3.72 2.62
CA ILE A 25 -22.85 2.40 3.27
C ILE A 25 -23.72 2.47 4.52
N HIS A 26 -23.66 3.58 5.28
CA HIS A 26 -24.37 3.70 6.55
C HIS A 26 -25.42 4.81 6.50
N GLN A 27 -26.70 4.43 6.61
CA GLN A 27 -27.82 5.39 6.70
C GLN A 27 -27.77 6.27 7.95
N LYS A 28 -27.00 5.87 8.97
CA LYS A 28 -26.71 6.68 10.17
C LYS A 28 -25.21 6.93 10.27
N MET A 29 -24.82 8.20 10.23
CA MET A 29 -23.44 8.64 10.42
C MET A 29 -23.07 8.55 11.90
N ILE A 30 -22.68 7.35 12.34
CA ILE A 30 -22.11 7.14 13.67
C ILE A 30 -20.59 7.27 13.54
N LEU A 31 -19.95 8.05 14.42
CA LEU A 31 -18.50 8.29 14.41
C LEU A 31 -17.69 6.98 14.33
N ILE A 32 -18.17 5.92 14.98
CA ILE A 32 -17.56 4.58 14.94
C ILE A 32 -17.52 3.98 13.52
N ASN A 33 -18.54 4.23 12.68
CA ASN A 33 -18.59 3.73 11.32
C ASN A 33 -17.55 4.43 10.44
N LEU A 34 -17.33 5.74 10.66
CA LEU A 34 -16.28 6.49 9.98
C LEU A 34 -14.89 5.96 10.37
N ILE A 35 -14.66 5.74 11.67
CA ILE A 35 -13.40 5.15 12.18
C ILE A 35 -13.14 3.79 11.51
N ASN A 36 -14.15 2.92 11.47
CA ASN A 36 -14.04 1.60 10.83
C ASN A 36 -13.71 1.70 9.33
N THR A 37 -14.38 2.59 8.59
CA THR A 37 -14.09 2.77 7.15
C THR A 37 -12.65 3.26 6.94
N ILE A 38 -12.18 4.24 7.73
CA ILE A 38 -10.79 4.74 7.64
C ILE A 38 -9.81 3.62 8.00
N PHE A 39 -10.11 2.80 9.01
CA PHE A 39 -9.29 1.66 9.39
C PHE A 39 -9.15 0.64 8.24
N TYR A 40 -10.26 0.21 7.62
CA TYR A 40 -10.23 -0.73 6.50
C TYR A 40 -9.46 -0.18 5.30
N LEU A 41 -9.58 1.12 5.04
CA LEU A 41 -8.81 1.76 3.98
C LEU A 41 -7.32 1.83 4.33
N ALA A 42 -6.98 2.26 5.55
CA ALA A 42 -5.61 2.37 6.02
C ALA A 42 -4.88 1.02 5.98
N ILE A 43 -5.53 -0.06 6.44
CA ILE A 43 -4.93 -1.40 6.45
C ILE A 43 -4.74 -1.94 5.03
N ALA A 44 -5.63 -1.66 4.08
CA ALA A 44 -5.43 -1.99 2.68
C ALA A 44 -4.21 -1.26 2.10
N TYR A 45 -4.09 0.05 2.32
CA TYR A 45 -2.94 0.84 1.88
C TYR A 45 -1.63 0.35 2.49
N LEU A 46 -1.62 0.09 3.80
CA LEU A 46 -0.45 -0.42 4.50
C LEU A 46 -0.07 -1.83 4.02
N SER A 47 -1.04 -2.73 3.84
CA SER A 47 -0.78 -4.10 3.39
C SER A 47 -0.12 -4.11 2.01
N ILE A 48 -0.65 -3.33 1.07
CA ILE A 48 -0.06 -3.18 -0.27
C ILE A 48 1.34 -2.56 -0.19
N GLY A 49 1.49 -1.48 0.58
CA GLY A 49 2.79 -0.81 0.76
C GLY A 49 3.86 -1.72 1.37
N LEU A 50 3.50 -2.49 2.39
CA LEU A 50 4.40 -3.42 3.09
C LEU A 50 4.77 -4.60 2.19
N TYR A 51 3.78 -5.16 1.47
CA TYR A 51 4.02 -6.21 0.49
C TYR A 51 5.03 -5.75 -0.58
N LEU A 52 4.77 -4.60 -1.21
CA LEU A 52 5.67 -4.04 -2.22
C LEU A 52 7.06 -3.70 -1.64
N TYR A 53 7.11 -3.26 -0.38
CA TYR A 53 8.37 -3.02 0.32
C TYR A 53 9.20 -4.30 0.45
N VAL A 54 8.60 -5.41 0.90
CA VAL A 54 9.27 -6.71 1.01
C VAL A 54 9.74 -7.20 -0.36
N VAL A 55 8.92 -7.06 -1.41
CA VAL A 55 9.31 -7.40 -2.79
C VAL A 55 10.51 -6.58 -3.25
N SER A 56 10.53 -5.27 -3.00
CA SER A 56 11.65 -4.41 -3.38
C SER A 56 12.97 -4.71 -2.67
N LYS A 57 12.92 -5.38 -1.50
CA LYS A 57 14.09 -5.76 -0.72
C LYS A 57 14.78 -7.03 -1.20
N ARG A 58 14.45 -7.52 -2.40
CA ARG A 58 15.02 -8.74 -3.01
C ARG A 58 14.71 -10.03 -2.26
N PHE A 59 13.77 -10.00 -1.31
CA PHE A 59 13.34 -11.19 -0.59
C PHE A 59 12.84 -12.28 -1.56
N PHE A 60 11.99 -11.89 -2.49
CA PHE A 60 11.45 -12.78 -3.51
C PHE A 60 12.43 -13.08 -4.66
N ASP A 61 13.52 -12.32 -4.80
CA ASP A 61 14.53 -12.60 -5.84
C ASP A 61 15.28 -13.90 -5.53
N ILE A 62 15.48 -14.21 -4.26
CA ILE A 62 16.13 -15.46 -3.82
C ILE A 62 15.26 -16.65 -4.27
N THR A 63 13.97 -16.61 -3.96
CA THR A 63 13.00 -17.62 -4.38
C THR A 63 12.95 -17.73 -5.89
N ALA A 64 12.82 -16.61 -6.61
CA ALA A 64 12.77 -16.58 -8.07
C ALA A 64 14.02 -17.21 -8.70
N LYS A 65 15.22 -16.93 -8.17
CA LYS A 65 16.48 -17.52 -8.65
C LYS A 65 16.54 -19.03 -8.36
N SER A 66 16.05 -19.49 -7.22
CA SER A 66 16.01 -20.92 -6.90
C SER A 66 15.08 -21.69 -7.84
N PHE A 67 13.88 -21.17 -8.10
CA PHE A 67 12.96 -21.74 -9.09
C PHE A 67 13.58 -21.73 -10.49
N LYS A 68 14.18 -20.60 -10.89
CA LYS A 68 14.88 -20.47 -12.17
C LYS A 68 15.93 -21.58 -12.34
N ARG A 69 16.77 -21.82 -11.33
CA ARG A 69 17.81 -22.86 -11.34
C ARG A 69 17.28 -24.29 -11.50
N ILE A 70 16.12 -24.59 -10.91
CA ILE A 70 15.51 -25.93 -11.00
C ILE A 70 14.89 -26.13 -12.38
N PHE A 71 14.18 -25.13 -12.90
CA PHE A 71 13.46 -25.23 -14.17
C PHE A 71 14.34 -24.97 -15.41
N SER A 72 15.50 -24.31 -15.27
CA SER A 72 16.42 -24.01 -16.38
C SER A 72 17.38 -25.15 -16.73
N SER A 73 17.20 -26.36 -16.16
CA SER A 73 18.03 -27.52 -16.50
C SER A 73 17.86 -28.02 -17.95
N HIS A 74 16.89 -27.48 -18.71
CA HIS A 74 16.75 -27.71 -20.15
C HIS A 74 17.62 -26.72 -20.95
N LYS A 75 18.43 -27.28 -21.86
CA LYS A 75 19.65 -26.73 -22.48
C LYS A 75 19.50 -25.40 -23.25
N ASP A 76 18.27 -25.01 -23.61
CA ASP A 76 17.97 -23.77 -24.36
C ASP A 76 17.40 -22.61 -23.51
N SER A 77 17.21 -22.82 -22.20
CA SER A 77 16.53 -21.83 -21.34
C SER A 77 17.42 -20.68 -20.85
N ASN A 78 18.75 -20.85 -20.87
CA ASN A 78 19.69 -19.88 -20.28
C ASN A 78 19.61 -18.49 -20.96
N PHE A 79 19.41 -18.43 -22.28
CA PHE A 79 19.44 -17.17 -23.06
C PHE A 79 18.17 -16.30 -22.87
N ILE A 80 17.02 -16.92 -22.61
CA ILE A 80 15.75 -16.21 -22.32
C ILE A 80 15.74 -15.72 -20.86
N SER A 81 16.36 -16.49 -19.98
CA SER A 81 16.24 -16.31 -18.54
C SER A 81 16.97 -15.06 -18.01
N ASP A 82 18.02 -14.60 -18.69
CA ASP A 82 18.83 -13.45 -18.25
C ASP A 82 18.23 -12.10 -18.65
N LYS A 83 17.24 -12.08 -19.55
CA LYS A 83 16.53 -10.86 -19.94
C LYS A 83 15.32 -10.56 -19.04
N GLN A 84 14.92 -11.49 -18.17
CA GLN A 84 13.75 -11.32 -17.33
C GLN A 84 14.09 -10.54 -16.06
N ARG A 85 13.44 -9.38 -15.87
CA ARG A 85 13.61 -8.55 -14.68
C ARG A 85 13.20 -9.29 -13.42
N LEU A 86 14.01 -9.19 -12.37
CA LEU A 86 13.72 -9.78 -11.07
C LEU A 86 12.50 -9.10 -10.41
N PRO A 87 11.75 -9.79 -9.53
CA PRO A 87 10.61 -9.21 -8.83
C PRO A 87 10.94 -7.87 -8.17
N SER A 88 12.12 -7.73 -7.57
CA SER A 88 12.55 -6.46 -6.95
C SER A 88 12.75 -5.30 -7.94
N GLU A 89 13.06 -5.59 -9.21
CA GLU A 89 13.29 -4.61 -10.27
C GLU A 89 11.99 -4.15 -10.94
N GLN A 90 10.91 -4.91 -10.74
CA GLN A 90 9.58 -4.58 -11.26
C GLN A 90 8.83 -3.59 -10.38
N VAL A 91 9.29 -3.37 -9.13
CA VAL A 91 8.60 -2.52 -8.16
C VAL A 91 9.18 -1.11 -8.13
N ASN A 92 8.31 -0.11 -8.28
CA ASN A 92 8.69 1.29 -8.19
C ASN A 92 8.71 1.78 -6.73
N LYS A 93 9.88 2.25 -6.27
CA LYS A 93 10.07 2.83 -4.92
C LYS A 93 9.10 3.97 -4.60
N LYS A 94 8.70 4.77 -5.59
CA LYS A 94 7.74 5.87 -5.40
C LYS A 94 6.35 5.33 -5.03
N VAL A 95 5.93 4.22 -5.63
CA VAL A 95 4.64 3.58 -5.37
C VAL A 95 4.63 3.00 -3.95
N ILE A 96 5.70 2.31 -3.54
CA ILE A 96 5.86 1.82 -2.17
C ILE A 96 5.70 2.96 -1.16
N HIS A 97 6.46 4.04 -1.36
CA HIS A 97 6.44 5.17 -0.45
C HIS A 97 5.07 5.86 -0.41
N PHE A 98 4.38 5.96 -1.56
CA PHE A 98 3.02 6.47 -1.64
C PHE A 98 2.07 5.65 -0.77
N PHE A 99 2.04 4.32 -0.93
CA PHE A 99 1.17 3.43 -0.17
C PHE A 99 1.48 3.44 1.33
N LEU A 100 2.76 3.34 1.70
CA LEU A 100 3.18 3.37 3.10
C LEU A 100 2.86 4.70 3.77
N LEU A 101 3.16 5.85 3.14
CA LEU A 101 2.85 7.15 3.73
C LEU A 101 1.35 7.37 3.87
N HIS A 102 0.57 7.12 2.82
CA HIS A 102 -0.89 7.35 2.87
C HIS A 102 -1.54 6.41 3.89
N GLY A 103 -1.17 5.13 3.90
CA GLY A 103 -1.65 4.18 4.89
C GLY A 103 -1.27 4.58 6.33
N THR A 104 -0.05 5.06 6.55
CA THR A 104 0.41 5.49 7.88
C THR A 104 -0.32 6.74 8.36
N ILE A 105 -0.51 7.73 7.49
CA ILE A 105 -1.23 8.98 7.81
C ILE A 105 -2.70 8.67 8.11
N LEU A 106 -3.36 7.85 7.28
CA LEU A 106 -4.75 7.42 7.52
C LEU A 106 -4.88 6.64 8.83
N ASN A 107 -3.94 5.75 9.13
CA ASN A 107 -3.93 5.00 10.38
C ASN A 107 -3.77 5.92 11.60
N PHE A 108 -2.84 6.89 11.54
CA PHE A 108 -2.66 7.86 12.62
C PHE A 108 -3.91 8.72 12.83
N PHE A 109 -4.54 9.17 11.74
CA PHE A 109 -5.79 9.93 11.81
C PHE A 109 -6.93 9.11 12.43
N MET A 110 -7.05 7.84 12.05
CA MET A 110 -8.01 6.91 12.64
C MET A 110 -7.77 6.71 14.14
N LEU A 111 -6.52 6.53 14.58
CA LEU A 111 -6.18 6.41 16.01
C LEU A 111 -6.58 7.66 16.79
N LEU A 112 -6.38 8.86 16.22
CA LEU A 112 -6.78 10.11 16.85
C LEU A 112 -8.30 10.18 17.02
N LEU A 113 -9.08 9.83 15.98
CA LEU A 113 -10.54 9.75 16.07
C LEU A 113 -11.00 8.71 17.08
N LEU A 114 -10.31 7.58 17.19
CA LEU A 114 -10.62 6.53 18.16
C LEU A 114 -10.41 7.02 19.59
N ILE A 115 -9.29 7.71 19.88
CA ILE A 115 -9.04 8.32 21.19
C ILE A 115 -10.14 9.33 21.52
N PHE A 116 -10.51 10.18 20.57
CA PHE A 116 -11.59 11.16 20.75
C PHE A 116 -12.95 10.51 20.99
N TYR A 117 -13.23 9.36 20.39
CA TYR A 117 -14.50 8.64 20.60
C TYR A 117 -14.65 8.07 22.01
N TYR A 118 -13.54 7.72 22.67
CA TYR A 118 -13.53 7.13 24.01
C TYR A 118 -13.27 8.13 25.15
N LEU A 119 -12.97 9.39 24.83
CA LEU A 119 -12.81 10.47 25.79
C LEU A 119 -14.16 11.13 26.11
#